data_AF-A0AAW2WVF7-F1
#
_entry.id   AF-A0AAW2WVF7-F1
#
_cell.length_a   1.000
_cell.length_b   1.000
_cell.length_c   1.000
_cell.angle_alpha   90.00
_cell.angle_beta   90.00
_cell.angle_gamma   90.00
#
_symmetry.space_group_name_H-M   'P 1'
#
loop_
_entity.id
_entity.type
_entity.pdbx_description
1 polymer ?
#
loop_
_entity_poly.entity_id
_entity_poly.type
_entity_poly.pdbx_seq_one_letter_code
_entity_poly.pdbx_strand_id
1 'polypeptide(L)'
;MVLRLASRLEQHMLHQRAKIAWMKGGDQGSCIFFRKTLLGGSQRDRSIDLRYLRPWARHILPEEARSLLLPVTTDDIKQAVFDIDETKAPGPDGYSSGFFKATWPIVGREVTWAIMDFFVTGRLLKQVNSTLISLIPKVNNPTVVAEFRPISCCNVLYKAITKIVIQRMRGILDKLISPSQNAFVPGRSIGDNILLAQELFYGYNQQHLPPRCALKVDLQKAYDTVEWDFLRAVLILFGFPEQFILWIIECVTTTSF
;
A
#
# COMPACT_ATOMS: atom_id res chain seq x y z
N MET A 1 -5.66 15.32 36.29
CA MET A 1 -5.05 15.33 34.93
C MET A 1 -4.04 14.19 34.72
N VAL A 2 -3.14 13.93 35.69
CA VAL A 2 -2.09 12.89 35.62
C VAL A 2 -2.63 11.44 35.54
N LEU A 3 -3.69 11.10 36.29
CA LEU A 3 -4.26 9.73 36.29
C LEU A 3 -4.91 9.31 34.96
N ARG A 4 -5.48 10.26 34.19
CA ARG A 4 -6.03 9.97 32.84
C ARG A 4 -4.92 9.76 31.81
N LEU A 5 -3.77 10.40 31.98
CA LEU A 5 -2.61 10.21 31.12
C LEU A 5 -1.96 8.84 31.39
N ALA A 6 -1.81 8.48 32.68
CA ALA A 6 -1.27 7.18 33.10
C ALA A 6 -2.16 6.01 32.62
N SER A 7 -3.48 6.12 32.78
CA SER A 7 -4.43 5.10 32.31
C SER A 7 -4.43 4.92 30.79
N ARG A 8 -4.28 6.01 30.02
CA ARG A 8 -4.13 5.94 28.55
C ARG A 8 -2.80 5.31 28.14
N LEU A 9 -1.70 5.67 28.81
CA LEU A 9 -0.39 5.06 28.55
C LEU A 9 -0.38 3.58 28.91
N GLU A 10 -1.04 3.19 30.00
CA GLU A 10 -1.17 1.79 30.43
C GLU A 10 -2.05 0.97 29.48
N GLN A 11 -3.20 1.50 29.04
CA GLN A 11 -4.03 0.86 28.02
C GLN A 11 -3.32 0.73 26.67
N HIS A 12 -2.53 1.73 26.29
CA HIS A 12 -1.72 1.70 25.07
C HIS A 12 -0.57 0.68 25.19
N MET A 13 0.11 0.61 26.35
CA MET A 13 1.12 -0.40 26.64
C MET A 13 0.52 -1.83 26.65
N LEU A 14 -0.66 -2.02 27.23
CA LEU A 14 -1.35 -3.31 27.27
C LEU A 14 -1.77 -3.74 25.85
N HIS A 15 -2.28 -2.82 25.02
CA HIS A 15 -2.56 -3.10 23.60
C HIS A 15 -1.30 -3.42 22.80
N GLN A 16 -0.18 -2.72 23.05
CA GLN A 16 1.09 -3.02 22.39
C GLN A 16 1.66 -4.36 22.85
N ARG A 17 1.56 -4.70 24.14
CA ARG A 17 1.96 -6.00 24.69
C ARG A 17 1.14 -7.14 24.11
N ALA A 18 -0.18 -6.97 23.96
CA ALA A 18 -1.04 -7.96 23.31
C ALA A 18 -0.64 -8.19 21.83
N LYS A 19 -0.29 -7.12 21.10
CA LYS A 19 0.22 -7.21 19.71
C LYS A 19 1.58 -7.88 19.63
N ILE A 20 2.51 -7.57 20.54
CA ILE A 20 3.83 -8.21 20.61
C ILE A 20 3.71 -9.69 21.00
N ALA A 21 2.82 -10.02 21.95
CA ALA A 21 2.53 -11.40 22.33
C ALA A 21 1.92 -12.18 21.14
N TRP A 22 1.06 -11.54 20.35
CA TRP A 22 0.53 -12.12 19.11
C TRP A 22 1.64 -12.36 18.07
N MET A 23 2.59 -11.42 17.90
CA MET A 23 3.75 -11.61 17.02
C MET A 23 4.65 -12.78 17.48
N LYS A 24 4.83 -12.99 18.80
CA LYS A 24 5.62 -14.12 19.34
C LYS A 24 4.89 -15.45 19.32
N GLY A 25 3.57 -15.46 19.54
CA GLY A 25 2.75 -16.67 19.61
C GLY A 25 2.30 -17.20 18.24
N GLY A 26 2.19 -16.33 17.22
CA GLY A 26 1.87 -16.72 15.84
C GLY A 26 3.05 -17.29 15.05
N ASP A 27 4.27 -17.19 15.61
CA ASP A 27 5.53 -17.55 14.93
C ASP A 27 5.80 -19.07 14.90
N GLN A 28 5.24 -19.83 15.86
CA GLN A 28 5.53 -21.26 16.01
C GLN A 28 4.96 -22.17 14.90
N GLY A 29 4.08 -21.66 14.03
CA GLY A 29 3.46 -22.46 12.95
C GLY A 29 3.58 -21.90 11.53
N SER A 30 4.17 -20.71 11.34
CA SER A 30 3.92 -19.91 10.13
C SER A 30 5.10 -19.81 9.14
N CYS A 31 6.34 -20.08 9.56
CA CYS A 31 7.50 -19.79 8.69
C CYS A 31 7.86 -20.84 7.63
N ILE A 32 7.30 -22.06 7.65
CA ILE A 32 7.84 -23.16 6.81
C ILE A 32 7.06 -23.40 5.50
N PHE A 33 5.85 -22.84 5.32
CA PHE A 33 5.00 -23.20 4.15
C PHE A 33 4.77 -22.10 3.09
N PHE A 34 5.28 -20.87 3.30
CA PHE A 34 4.83 -19.71 2.49
C PHE A 34 5.46 -19.56 1.10
N ARG A 35 6.61 -20.19 0.82
CA ARG A 35 7.43 -19.82 -0.34
C ARG A 35 6.97 -20.40 -1.69
N LYS A 36 6.31 -21.56 -1.73
CA LYS A 36 6.10 -22.29 -3.00
C LYS A 36 4.68 -22.25 -3.56
N THR A 37 3.66 -22.12 -2.70
CA THR A 37 2.25 -22.32 -3.10
C THR A 37 1.51 -21.00 -3.39
N LEU A 38 2.02 -19.87 -2.90
CA LEU A 38 1.39 -18.55 -3.05
C LEU A 38 2.17 -17.57 -3.94
N LEU A 39 3.51 -17.67 -3.96
CA LEU A 39 4.40 -16.74 -4.67
C LEU A 39 4.97 -17.33 -5.98
N GLY A 40 4.57 -18.54 -6.36
CA GLY A 40 5.14 -19.30 -7.48
C GLY A 40 4.30 -19.21 -8.75
N GLY A 41 4.50 -18.16 -9.54
CA GLY A 41 4.19 -18.17 -10.97
C GLY A 41 5.49 -18.23 -11.77
N SER A 42 5.66 -19.23 -12.64
CA SER A 42 6.79 -19.31 -13.56
C SER A 42 6.90 -18.00 -14.36
N GLN A 43 8.09 -17.40 -14.43
CA GLN A 43 8.34 -16.25 -15.29
C GLN A 43 7.94 -16.61 -16.72
N ARG A 44 6.90 -15.95 -17.23
CA ARG A 44 6.54 -16.01 -18.64
C ARG A 44 7.29 -14.88 -19.30
N ASP A 45 8.37 -15.21 -20.01
CA ASP A 45 9.05 -14.27 -20.89
C ASP A 45 8.06 -13.89 -22.01
N ARG A 46 7.35 -12.79 -21.81
CA ARG A 46 6.43 -12.21 -22.79
C ARG A 46 6.73 -10.72 -22.82
N SER A 47 7.10 -10.24 -24.01
CA SER A 47 7.11 -8.80 -24.28
C SER A 47 5.77 -8.19 -23.85
N ILE A 48 5.81 -7.24 -22.91
CA ILE A 48 4.61 -6.58 -22.41
C ILE A 48 4.09 -5.63 -23.50
N ASP A 49 2.97 -5.99 -24.12
CA ASP A 49 2.33 -5.15 -25.13
C ASP A 49 1.36 -4.15 -24.48
N LEU A 50 1.79 -2.89 -24.39
CA LEU A 50 1.01 -1.79 -23.82
C LEU A 50 0.22 -0.98 -24.87
N ARG A 51 0.16 -1.42 -26.14
CA ARG A 51 -0.53 -0.67 -27.21
C ARG A 51 -1.98 -0.36 -26.86
N TYR A 52 -2.67 -1.30 -26.21
CA TYR A 52 -4.06 -1.16 -25.79
C TYR A 52 -4.28 -0.13 -24.68
N LEU A 53 -3.24 0.22 -23.91
CA LEU A 53 -3.32 1.22 -22.84
C LEU A 53 -3.00 2.63 -23.33
N ARG A 54 -2.37 2.79 -24.50
CA ARG A 54 -2.05 4.12 -25.06
C ARG A 54 -3.26 5.06 -25.16
N PRO A 55 -4.46 4.61 -25.59
CA PRO A 55 -5.64 5.47 -25.62
C PRO A 55 -6.11 5.94 -24.24
N TRP A 56 -5.65 5.31 -23.15
CA TRP A 56 -5.97 5.67 -21.77
C TRP A 56 -4.85 6.49 -21.12
N ALA A 57 -3.62 6.40 -21.63
CA ALA A 57 -2.50 7.29 -21.29
C ALA A 57 -2.65 8.70 -21.92
N ARG A 58 -3.87 9.27 -21.88
CA ARG A 58 -4.21 10.58 -22.49
C ARG A 58 -3.52 11.75 -21.81
N HIS A 59 -3.08 11.57 -20.57
CA HIS A 59 -2.34 12.54 -19.78
C HIS A 59 -0.94 12.00 -19.55
N ILE A 60 -0.02 12.32 -20.44
CA ILE A 60 1.41 12.27 -20.12
C ILE A 60 1.62 13.38 -19.09
N LEU A 61 2.43 13.15 -18.05
CA LEU A 61 2.66 14.08 -16.93
C LEU A 61 3.88 15.02 -17.12
N PRO A 62 4.15 15.68 -18.26
CA PRO A 62 5.44 16.37 -18.43
C PRO A 62 5.59 17.58 -17.49
N GLU A 63 4.51 18.27 -17.12
CA GLU A 63 4.57 19.42 -16.20
C GLU A 63 4.58 18.98 -14.73
N GLU A 64 3.75 18.00 -14.38
CA GLU A 64 3.62 17.49 -13.01
C GLU A 64 4.73 16.51 -12.61
N ALA A 65 5.44 15.94 -13.59
CA ALA A 65 6.65 15.14 -13.36
C ALA A 65 7.65 15.85 -12.42
N ARG A 66 7.75 17.18 -12.52
CA ARG A 66 8.62 17.97 -11.65
C ARG A 66 8.12 18.02 -10.20
N SER A 67 6.82 18.10 -9.98
CA SER A 67 6.26 18.15 -8.61
C SER A 67 6.47 16.83 -7.87
N LEU A 68 6.48 15.71 -8.59
CA LEU A 68 6.80 14.39 -8.03
C LEU A 68 8.25 14.28 -7.51
N LEU A 69 9.17 15.09 -8.03
CA LEU A 69 10.60 15.06 -7.68
C LEU A 69 11.05 16.21 -6.79
N LEU A 70 10.12 17.00 -6.23
CA LEU A 70 10.50 18.04 -5.28
C LEU A 70 11.36 17.46 -4.13
N PRO A 71 12.33 18.21 -3.60
CA PRO A 71 13.13 17.73 -2.46
C PRO A 71 12.23 17.35 -1.28
N VAL A 72 12.51 16.20 -0.65
CA VAL A 72 11.84 15.82 0.61
C VAL A 72 12.49 16.59 1.75
N THR A 73 11.70 17.31 2.52
CA THR A 73 12.18 18.10 3.67
C THR A 73 12.14 17.31 4.97
N THR A 74 12.81 17.82 6.00
CA THR A 74 12.74 17.25 7.36
C THR A 74 11.31 17.28 7.91
N ASP A 75 10.55 18.33 7.58
CA ASP A 75 9.17 18.50 8.01
C ASP A 75 8.24 17.52 7.30
N ASP A 76 8.42 17.28 6.00
CA ASP A 76 7.68 16.24 5.27
C ASP A 76 7.83 14.87 5.93
N ILE A 77 9.05 14.53 6.35
CA ILE A 77 9.36 13.25 6.98
C ILE A 77 8.75 13.15 8.36
N LYS A 78 8.93 14.19 9.18
CA LYS A 78 8.31 14.26 10.50
C LYS A 78 6.80 14.12 10.38
N GLN A 79 6.17 14.87 9.48
CA GLN A 79 4.74 14.81 9.24
C GLN A 79 4.31 13.41 8.78
N ALA A 80 5.04 12.79 7.85
CA ALA A 80 4.76 11.44 7.39
C ALA A 80 4.78 10.41 8.52
N VAL A 81 5.76 10.49 9.45
CA VAL A 81 5.82 9.62 10.63
C VAL A 81 4.68 9.93 11.60
N PHE A 82 4.40 11.22 11.84
CA PHE A 82 3.40 11.65 12.82
C PHE A 82 1.96 11.37 12.37
N ASP A 83 1.71 11.34 11.06
CA ASP A 83 0.41 10.99 10.51
C ASP A 83 0.15 9.47 10.47
N ILE A 84 1.12 8.64 10.86
CA ILE A 84 0.86 7.21 11.05
C ILE A 84 0.15 7.03 12.38
N ASP A 85 -1.08 6.53 12.31
CA ASP A 85 -1.89 6.22 13.47
C ASP A 85 -1.16 5.26 14.43
N GLU A 86 -1.20 5.55 15.73
CA GLU A 86 -0.45 4.83 16.77
C GLU A 86 -0.94 3.40 17.00
N THR A 87 -2.16 3.11 16.56
CA THR A 87 -2.75 1.77 16.63
C THR A 87 -2.27 0.84 15.52
N LYS A 88 -1.56 1.35 14.50
CA LYS A 88 -1.01 0.50 13.43
C LYS A 88 0.01 -0.49 14.01
N ALA A 89 -0.10 -1.74 13.59
CA ALA A 89 0.82 -2.80 14.01
C ALA A 89 2.27 -2.44 13.59
N PRO A 90 3.27 -2.68 14.46
CA PRO A 90 4.68 -2.54 14.09
C PRO A 90 5.07 -3.58 13.03
N GLY A 91 6.24 -3.42 12.43
CA GLY A 91 6.84 -4.48 11.62
C GLY A 91 7.70 -5.44 12.47
N PRO A 92 8.57 -6.24 11.84
CA PRO A 92 9.48 -7.16 12.53
C PRO A 92 10.40 -6.50 13.56
N ASP A 93 10.66 -5.19 13.43
CA ASP A 93 11.47 -4.43 14.40
C ASP A 93 10.78 -4.20 15.75
N GLY A 94 9.47 -4.45 15.84
CA GLY A 94 8.67 -4.26 17.04
C GLY A 94 8.37 -2.81 17.42
N TYR A 95 8.83 -1.81 16.66
CA TYR A 95 8.64 -0.39 16.96
C TYR A 95 7.39 0.16 16.27
N SER A 96 6.46 0.70 17.08
CA SER A 96 5.24 1.33 16.58
C SER A 96 5.45 2.80 16.25
N SER A 97 4.52 3.43 15.52
CA SER A 97 4.59 4.87 15.27
C SER A 97 4.51 5.68 16.57
N GLY A 98 3.80 5.18 17.59
CA GLY A 98 3.77 5.81 18.93
C GLY A 98 5.14 5.87 19.60
N PHE A 99 5.99 4.84 19.42
CA PHE A 99 7.37 4.86 19.89
C PHE A 99 8.16 6.00 19.22
N PHE A 100 8.13 6.10 17.89
CA PHE A 100 8.86 7.13 17.15
C PHE A 100 8.36 8.54 17.47
N LYS A 101 7.05 8.72 17.67
CA LYS A 101 6.47 10.01 18.09
C LYS A 101 6.96 10.43 19.48
N ALA A 102 6.90 9.52 20.45
CA ALA A 102 7.31 9.80 21.82
C ALA A 102 8.82 10.05 21.95
N THR A 103 9.63 9.34 21.16
CA THR A 103 11.10 9.41 21.20
C THR A 103 11.70 10.30 20.11
N TRP A 104 10.88 11.06 19.37
CA TRP A 104 11.33 11.92 18.27
C TRP A 104 12.49 12.88 18.65
N PRO A 105 12.53 13.48 19.85
CA PRO A 105 13.68 14.32 20.25
C PRO A 105 15.02 13.56 20.31
N ILE A 106 14.99 12.23 20.43
CA ILE A 106 16.16 11.37 20.57
C ILE A 106 16.53 10.74 19.22
N VAL A 107 15.56 10.13 18.53
CA VAL A 107 15.82 9.32 17.30
C VAL A 107 15.41 10.03 16.01
N GLY A 108 14.74 11.18 16.10
CA GLY A 108 14.13 11.85 14.94
C GLY A 108 15.15 12.28 13.89
N ARG A 109 16.38 12.63 14.31
CA ARG A 109 17.45 13.02 13.38
C ARG A 109 17.89 11.84 12.52
N GLU A 110 18.16 10.70 13.15
CA GLU A 110 18.62 9.47 12.50
C GLU A 110 17.52 8.89 11.59
N VAL A 111 16.27 8.92 12.04
CA VAL A 111 15.10 8.53 11.21
C VAL A 111 14.99 9.43 9.99
N THR A 112 15.17 10.74 10.16
CA THR A 112 15.10 11.70 9.06
C THR A 112 16.20 11.45 8.04
N TRP A 113 17.45 11.25 8.48
CA TRP A 113 18.56 10.93 7.59
C TRP A 113 18.36 9.64 6.83
N ALA A 114 17.88 8.57 7.49
CA ALA A 114 17.63 7.30 6.85
C ALA A 114 16.54 7.41 5.75
N ILE A 115 15.47 8.18 6.00
CA ILE A 115 14.42 8.39 5.01
C ILE A 115 14.89 9.32 3.87
N MET A 116 15.65 10.37 4.18
CA MET A 116 16.24 11.25 3.16
C MET A 116 17.20 10.48 2.24
N ASP A 117 18.05 9.62 2.79
CA ASP A 117 19.00 8.81 2.03
C ASP A 117 18.28 7.94 0.99
N PHE A 118 17.13 7.34 1.33
CA PHE A 118 16.29 6.63 0.36
C PHE A 118 15.84 7.53 -0.79
N PHE A 119 15.38 8.76 -0.53
CA PHE A 119 14.91 9.65 -1.59
C PHE A 119 16.05 10.18 -2.48
N VAL A 120 17.27 10.26 -1.96
CA VAL A 120 18.47 10.63 -2.74
C VAL A 120 18.99 9.46 -3.56
N THR A 121 19.15 8.28 -2.95
CA THR A 121 19.81 7.13 -3.56
C THR A 121 18.86 6.22 -4.34
N GLY A 122 17.56 6.25 -4.00
CA GLY A 122 16.56 5.30 -4.47
C GLY A 122 16.75 3.88 -3.92
N ARG A 123 17.55 3.70 -2.87
CA ARG A 123 17.86 2.40 -2.27
C ARG A 123 17.31 2.28 -0.87
N LEU A 124 16.76 1.12 -0.55
CA LEU A 124 16.17 0.84 0.75
C LEU A 124 17.01 -0.19 1.52
N LEU A 125 17.29 0.10 2.79
CA LEU A 125 17.93 -0.89 3.67
C LEU A 125 17.02 -2.12 3.81
N LYS A 126 17.58 -3.32 3.63
CA LYS A 126 16.83 -4.58 3.66
C LYS A 126 16.02 -4.75 4.95
N GLN A 127 16.60 -4.35 6.08
CA GLN A 127 15.96 -4.39 7.39
C GLN A 127 14.74 -3.47 7.47
N VAL A 128 14.77 -2.31 6.80
CA VAL A 128 13.63 -1.39 6.74
C VAL A 128 12.49 -1.99 5.91
N ASN A 129 12.80 -2.72 4.84
CA ASN A 129 11.81 -3.42 4.02
C ASN A 129 11.47 -4.85 4.49
N SER A 130 11.88 -5.22 5.70
CA SER A 130 11.47 -6.49 6.30
C SER A 130 10.01 -6.38 6.76
N THR A 131 9.22 -7.40 6.43
CA THR A 131 7.77 -7.40 6.61
C THR A 131 7.33 -8.70 7.27
N LEU A 132 6.53 -8.58 8.34
CA LEU A 132 5.89 -9.74 8.97
C LEU A 132 4.54 -10.02 8.30
N ILE A 133 4.28 -11.27 7.90
CA ILE A 133 2.96 -11.67 7.39
C ILE A 133 2.07 -12.10 8.56
N SER A 134 1.03 -11.33 8.83
CA SER A 134 -0.02 -11.59 9.81
C SER A 134 -1.24 -12.22 9.13
N LEU A 135 -1.73 -13.35 9.65
CA LEU A 135 -2.95 -14.00 9.14
C LEU A 135 -4.18 -13.57 9.92
N ILE A 136 -5.12 -12.90 9.24
CA ILE A 136 -6.42 -12.52 9.82
C ILE A 136 -7.52 -13.47 9.34
N PRO A 137 -8.28 -14.12 10.24
CA PRO A 137 -9.38 -14.99 9.84
C PRO A 137 -10.50 -14.20 9.15
N LYS A 138 -11.02 -14.71 8.03
CA LYS A 138 -12.21 -14.16 7.34
C LYS A 138 -13.52 -14.70 7.90
N VAL A 139 -13.48 -15.89 8.50
CA VAL A 139 -14.63 -16.61 9.06
C VAL A 139 -14.34 -17.06 10.48
N ASN A 140 -15.39 -17.40 11.23
CA ASN A 140 -15.24 -18.00 12.56
C ASN A 140 -14.67 -19.42 12.41
N ASN A 141 -13.65 -19.75 13.21
CA ASN A 141 -12.97 -21.06 13.23
C ASN A 141 -12.43 -21.49 11.84
N PRO A 142 -11.47 -20.76 11.27
CA PRO A 142 -10.89 -21.12 9.98
C PRO A 142 -10.17 -22.48 10.06
N THR A 143 -10.41 -23.33 9.07
CA THR A 143 -9.83 -24.67 8.95
C THR A 143 -8.85 -24.78 7.79
N VAL A 144 -8.92 -23.87 6.82
CA VAL A 144 -8.02 -23.86 5.64
C VAL A 144 -7.35 -22.49 5.43
N VAL A 145 -6.16 -22.49 4.83
CA VAL A 145 -5.35 -21.26 4.63
C VAL A 145 -6.10 -20.20 3.79
N ALA A 146 -6.96 -20.62 2.85
CA ALA A 146 -7.74 -19.70 2.00
C ALA A 146 -8.75 -18.83 2.79
N GLU A 147 -9.16 -19.28 3.98
CA GLU A 147 -10.04 -18.57 4.90
C GLU A 147 -9.30 -17.49 5.69
N PHE A 148 -7.98 -17.40 5.57
CA PHE A 148 -7.21 -16.30 6.11
C PHE A 148 -6.97 -15.22 5.06
N ARG A 149 -6.85 -13.99 5.54
CA ARG A 149 -6.35 -12.85 4.79
C ARG A 149 -4.92 -12.57 5.28
N PRO A 150 -3.90 -12.72 4.43
CA PRO A 150 -2.56 -12.26 4.78
C PRO A 150 -2.55 -10.73 4.83
N ILE A 151 -1.90 -10.18 5.85
CA ILE A 151 -1.64 -8.76 6.03
C ILE A 151 -0.16 -8.57 6.26
N SER A 152 0.45 -7.72 5.43
CA SER A 152 1.84 -7.31 5.54
C SER A 152 2.00 -6.23 6.62
N CYS A 153 2.69 -6.57 7.70
CA CYS A 153 3.08 -5.66 8.77
C CYS A 153 4.50 -5.14 8.51
N CYS A 154 4.58 -3.96 7.91
CA CYS A 154 5.86 -3.31 7.57
C CYS A 154 6.39 -2.42 8.71
N ASN A 155 7.70 -2.18 8.73
CA ASN A 155 8.33 -1.24 9.67
C ASN A 155 7.84 0.20 9.44
N VAL A 156 7.90 1.04 10.49
CA VAL A 156 7.38 2.42 10.44
C VAL A 156 8.14 3.29 9.44
N LEU A 157 9.45 3.10 9.30
CA LEU A 157 10.26 3.83 8.32
C LEU A 157 9.78 3.57 6.88
N TYR A 158 9.51 2.31 6.54
CA TYR A 158 8.93 1.94 5.24
C TYR A 158 7.55 2.58 5.03
N LYS A 159 6.69 2.57 6.07
CA LYS A 159 5.38 3.21 6.02
C LYS A 159 5.49 4.73 5.80
N ALA A 160 6.48 5.39 6.40
CA ALA A 160 6.72 6.81 6.20
C ALA A 160 7.20 7.12 4.77
N ILE A 161 8.15 6.33 4.24
CA ILE A 161 8.64 6.44 2.86
C ILE A 161 7.48 6.31 1.86
N THR A 162 6.75 5.21 1.94
CA THR A 162 5.61 4.94 1.04
C THR A 162 4.51 5.98 1.18
N LYS A 163 4.28 6.52 2.38
CA LYS A 163 3.33 7.62 2.59
C LYS A 163 3.72 8.89 1.85
N ILE A 164 5.00 9.27 1.85
CA ILE A 164 5.50 10.44 1.09
C ILE A 164 5.30 10.20 -0.41
N VAL A 165 5.64 9.01 -0.92
CA VAL A 165 5.42 8.64 -2.33
C VAL A 165 3.93 8.73 -2.70
N ILE A 166 3.06 8.14 -1.89
CA ILE A 166 1.60 8.18 -2.10
C ILE A 166 1.07 9.61 -2.07
N GLN A 167 1.56 10.45 -1.17
CA GLN A 167 1.09 11.85 -1.08
C GLN A 167 1.43 12.63 -2.35
N ARG A 168 2.58 12.37 -2.99
CA ARG A 168 2.93 12.95 -4.28
C ARG A 168 2.05 12.42 -5.42
N MET A 169 1.80 11.10 -5.44
CA MET A 169 0.91 10.49 -6.44
C MET A 169 -0.54 11.00 -6.33
N ARG A 170 -1.03 11.26 -5.11
CA ARG A 170 -2.39 11.77 -4.89
C ARG A 170 -2.66 13.07 -5.65
N GLY A 171 -1.67 13.97 -5.72
CA GLY A 171 -1.82 15.27 -6.39
C GLY A 171 -2.07 15.17 -7.90
N ILE A 172 -1.78 14.02 -8.52
CA ILE A 172 -1.95 13.80 -9.96
C ILE A 172 -2.97 12.69 -10.28
N LEU A 173 -3.49 12.01 -9.25
CA LEU A 173 -4.27 10.78 -9.42
C LEU A 173 -5.52 11.01 -10.29
N ASP A 174 -6.22 12.13 -10.09
CA ASP A 174 -7.44 12.47 -10.84
C ASP A 174 -7.25 12.63 -12.35
N LYS A 175 -6.01 12.90 -12.80
CA LYS A 175 -5.66 12.99 -14.23
C LYS A 175 -5.36 11.61 -14.84
N LEU A 176 -4.98 10.65 -14.01
CA LEU A 176 -4.53 9.33 -14.43
C LEU A 176 -5.66 8.29 -14.46
N ILE A 177 -6.64 8.43 -13.57
CA ILE A 177 -7.72 7.44 -13.41
C ILE A 177 -9.04 7.95 -13.95
N SER A 178 -9.87 7.02 -14.44
CA SER A 178 -11.23 7.33 -14.88
C SER A 178 -12.06 7.94 -13.73
N PRO A 179 -12.99 8.88 -14.01
CA PRO A 179 -13.97 9.34 -13.03
C PRO A 179 -14.80 8.20 -12.41
N SER A 180 -14.97 7.09 -13.12
CA SER A 180 -15.71 5.90 -12.63
C SER A 180 -14.91 5.04 -11.64
N GLN A 181 -13.64 5.34 -11.40
CA GLN A 181 -12.80 4.65 -10.42
C GLN A 181 -12.92 5.33 -9.05
N ASN A 182 -13.74 4.78 -8.15
CA ASN A 182 -14.03 5.41 -6.85
C ASN A 182 -13.23 4.81 -5.68
N ALA A 183 -12.81 3.55 -5.79
CA ALA A 183 -12.10 2.87 -4.71
C ALA A 183 -10.71 3.48 -4.49
N PHE A 184 -10.36 3.72 -3.22
CA PHE A 184 -9.04 4.23 -2.79
C PHE A 184 -8.68 5.64 -3.29
N VAL A 185 -9.66 6.44 -3.72
CA VAL A 185 -9.47 7.82 -4.15
C VAL A 185 -10.11 8.77 -3.12
N PRO A 186 -9.34 9.72 -2.54
CA PRO A 186 -9.91 10.71 -1.62
C PRO A 186 -11.06 11.49 -2.27
N GLY A 187 -12.15 11.70 -1.53
CA GLY A 187 -13.30 12.46 -2.00
C GLY A 187 -14.27 11.71 -2.92
N ARG A 188 -13.99 10.45 -3.31
CA ARG A 188 -14.93 9.62 -4.08
C ARG A 188 -15.64 8.60 -3.19
N SER A 189 -16.94 8.41 -3.41
CA SER A 189 -17.76 7.48 -2.61
C SER A 189 -18.06 6.20 -3.37
N ILE A 190 -18.15 5.07 -2.65
CA ILE A 190 -18.69 3.83 -3.22
C ILE A 190 -20.17 3.98 -3.61
N GLY A 191 -20.88 4.92 -2.97
CA GLY A 191 -22.27 5.25 -3.30
C GLY A 191 -22.46 5.70 -4.74
N ASP A 192 -21.53 6.48 -5.28
CA ASP A 192 -21.65 7.00 -6.65
C ASP A 192 -21.58 5.85 -7.68
N ASN A 193 -20.78 4.81 -7.39
CA ASN A 193 -20.73 3.61 -8.23
C ASN A 193 -21.98 2.75 -8.13
N ILE A 194 -22.65 2.75 -6.97
CA ILE A 194 -23.96 2.07 -6.80
C ILE A 194 -25.02 2.79 -7.62
N LEU A 195 -25.07 4.12 -7.57
CA LEU A 195 -26.00 4.93 -8.37
C LEU A 195 -25.73 4.75 -9.86
N LEU A 196 -24.46 4.82 -10.29
CA LEU A 196 -24.08 4.59 -11.68
C LEU A 196 -24.50 3.20 -12.15
N ALA A 197 -24.31 2.16 -11.33
CA ALA A 197 -24.78 0.82 -11.65
C ALA A 197 -26.32 0.77 -11.78
N GLN A 198 -27.06 1.39 -10.86
CA GLN A 198 -28.53 1.44 -10.92
C GLN A 198 -29.02 2.09 -12.22
N GLU A 199 -28.41 3.21 -12.65
CA GLU A 199 -28.72 3.87 -13.92
C GLU A 199 -28.36 3.00 -15.13
N LEU A 200 -27.19 2.35 -15.13
CA LEU A 200 -26.78 1.44 -16.21
C LEU A 200 -27.71 0.22 -16.35
N PHE A 201 -28.26 -0.26 -15.23
CA PHE A 201 -29.22 -1.37 -15.19
C PHE A 201 -30.69 -0.90 -15.27
N TYR A 202 -30.94 0.41 -15.41
CA TYR A 202 -32.29 0.91 -15.54
C TYR A 202 -32.94 0.40 -16.84
N GLY A 203 -34.16 -0.14 -16.71
CA GLY A 203 -34.89 -0.71 -17.84
C GLY A 203 -34.24 -1.97 -18.44
N TYR A 204 -33.23 -2.58 -17.79
CA TYR A 204 -32.52 -3.73 -18.34
C TYR A 204 -33.43 -4.94 -18.64
N ASN A 205 -34.55 -5.07 -17.91
CA ASN A 205 -35.53 -6.15 -18.08
C ASN A 205 -36.63 -5.83 -19.11
N GLN A 206 -36.58 -4.68 -19.79
CA GLN A 206 -37.61 -4.29 -20.75
C GLN A 206 -37.42 -5.01 -22.08
N GLN A 207 -38.44 -5.77 -22.51
CA GLN A 207 -38.39 -6.64 -23.68
C GLN A 207 -38.31 -5.89 -25.03
N HIS A 208 -38.64 -4.60 -25.05
CA HIS A 208 -38.65 -3.77 -26.27
C HIS A 208 -37.31 -3.07 -26.54
N LEU A 209 -36.30 -3.28 -25.68
CA LEU A 209 -34.98 -2.70 -25.85
C LEU A 209 -34.04 -3.69 -26.57
N PRO A 210 -32.99 -3.20 -27.26
CA PRO A 210 -31.99 -4.08 -27.88
C PRO A 210 -31.36 -5.04 -26.86
N PRO A 211 -30.89 -6.23 -27.27
CA PRO A 211 -30.21 -7.18 -26.39
C PRO A 211 -29.03 -6.55 -25.63
N ARG A 212 -28.92 -6.86 -24.33
CA ARG A 212 -27.88 -6.30 -23.44
C ARG A 212 -27.16 -7.43 -22.69
N CYS A 213 -25.88 -7.21 -22.41
CA CYS A 213 -25.05 -8.09 -21.59
C CYS A 213 -24.29 -7.25 -20.56
N ALA A 214 -24.19 -7.75 -19.33
CA ALA A 214 -23.33 -7.19 -18.29
C ALA A 214 -22.20 -8.17 -17.97
N LEU A 215 -20.97 -7.66 -17.94
CA LEU A 215 -19.78 -8.44 -17.61
C LEU A 215 -19.26 -8.01 -16.24
N LYS A 216 -19.18 -8.97 -15.32
CA LYS A 216 -18.51 -8.78 -14.02
C LYS A 216 -17.17 -9.50 -14.05
N VAL A 217 -16.09 -8.75 -13.91
CA VAL A 217 -14.72 -9.27 -13.84
C VAL A 217 -14.20 -9.07 -12.42
N ASP A 218 -13.64 -10.13 -11.83
CA ASP A 218 -12.97 -10.08 -10.53
C ASP A 218 -11.56 -10.68 -10.65
N LEU A 219 -10.60 -10.07 -9.97
CA LEU A 219 -9.19 -10.48 -10.03
C LEU A 219 -8.83 -11.28 -8.78
N GLN A 220 -8.50 -12.55 -8.97
CA GLN A 220 -8.02 -13.39 -7.88
C GLN A 220 -6.67 -12.87 -7.36
N LYS A 221 -6.60 -12.60 -6.05
CA LYS A 221 -5.36 -12.17 -5.38
C LYS A 221 -4.69 -10.98 -6.05
N ALA A 222 -5.46 -9.95 -6.39
CA ALA A 222 -5.02 -8.80 -7.18
C ALA A 222 -3.69 -8.16 -6.75
N TYR A 223 -3.36 -8.14 -5.45
CA TYR A 223 -2.08 -7.61 -4.95
C TYR A 223 -0.90 -8.58 -5.07
N ASP A 224 -1.16 -9.89 -5.03
CA ASP A 224 -0.13 -10.94 -5.10
C ASP A 224 0.19 -11.31 -6.56
N THR A 225 -0.68 -10.95 -7.51
CA THR A 225 -0.58 -11.34 -8.92
C THR A 225 -0.04 -10.23 -9.84
N VAL A 226 0.30 -9.05 -9.31
CA VAL A 226 0.87 -7.97 -10.13
C VAL A 226 2.30 -8.32 -10.51
N GLU A 227 2.60 -8.28 -11.80
CA GLU A 227 3.97 -8.42 -12.30
C GLU A 227 4.72 -7.08 -12.20
N TRP A 228 5.93 -7.10 -11.64
CA TRP A 228 6.71 -5.88 -11.42
C TRP A 228 7.16 -5.22 -12.73
N ASP A 229 7.48 -6.01 -13.75
CA ASP A 229 7.84 -5.49 -15.07
C ASP A 229 6.65 -4.79 -15.74
N PHE A 230 5.43 -5.34 -15.57
CA PHE A 230 4.20 -4.68 -16.00
C PHE A 230 3.98 -3.35 -15.27
N LEU A 231 4.13 -3.33 -13.93
CA LEU A 231 4.03 -2.10 -13.15
C LEU A 231 5.03 -1.03 -13.63
N ARG A 232 6.29 -1.41 -13.84
CA ARG A 232 7.33 -0.51 -14.35
C ARG A 232 6.96 0.03 -15.73
N ALA A 233 6.54 -0.83 -16.65
CA ALA A 233 6.18 -0.44 -18.00
C ALA A 233 4.96 0.50 -18.03
N VAL A 234 3.98 0.28 -17.17
CA VAL A 234 2.82 1.17 -16.99
C VAL A 234 3.24 2.54 -16.46
N LEU A 235 4.10 2.61 -15.44
CA LEU A 235 4.59 3.90 -14.92
C LEU A 235 5.35 4.70 -15.98
N ILE A 236 6.16 4.01 -16.81
CA ILE A 236 6.83 4.64 -17.96
C ILE A 236 5.81 5.17 -18.97
N LEU A 237 4.78 4.38 -19.31
CA LEU A 237 3.74 4.78 -20.25
C LEU A 237 3.00 6.04 -19.80
N PHE A 238 2.72 6.18 -18.50
CA PHE A 238 2.07 7.36 -17.94
C PHE A 238 3.02 8.56 -17.74
N GLY A 239 4.31 8.42 -18.08
CA GLY A 239 5.28 9.50 -18.04
C GLY A 239 5.81 9.83 -16.64
N PHE A 240 5.82 8.87 -15.72
CA PHE A 240 6.45 9.07 -14.41
C PHE A 240 7.97 9.27 -14.57
N PRO A 241 8.59 10.18 -13.80
CA PRO A 241 10.04 10.36 -13.82
C PRO A 241 10.77 9.10 -13.38
N GLU A 242 11.91 8.80 -14.01
CA GLU A 242 12.69 7.58 -13.72
C GLU A 242 13.02 7.43 -12.23
N GLN A 243 13.45 8.50 -11.56
CA GLN A 243 13.74 8.48 -10.14
C GLN A 243 12.52 8.10 -9.28
N PHE A 244 11.33 8.56 -9.65
CA PHE A 244 10.09 8.23 -8.96
C PHE A 244 9.71 6.76 -9.16
N ILE A 245 9.91 6.26 -10.39
CA ILE A 245 9.73 4.84 -10.72
C ILE A 245 10.69 3.99 -9.89
N LEU A 246 11.95 4.40 -9.77
CA LEU A 246 12.94 3.71 -8.94
C LEU A 246 12.49 3.62 -7.48
N TRP A 247 11.97 4.71 -6.88
CA TRP A 247 11.42 4.67 -5.52
C TRP A 247 10.30 3.63 -5.35
N ILE A 248 9.35 3.58 -6.30
CA ILE A 248 8.24 2.62 -6.25
C ILE A 248 8.75 1.18 -6.41
N ILE A 249 9.60 0.95 -7.42
CA ILE A 249 10.11 -0.39 -7.75
C ILE A 249 10.97 -0.93 -6.60
N GLU A 250 11.84 -0.11 -6.02
CA GLU A 250 12.63 -0.49 -4.85
C GLU A 250 11.73 -0.92 -3.69
N CYS A 251 10.64 -0.19 -3.41
CA CYS A 251 9.70 -0.54 -2.34
C CYS A 251 9.02 -1.90 -2.54
N VAL A 252 8.59 -2.23 -3.76
CA VAL A 252 7.79 -3.44 -4.03
C VAL A 252 8.62 -4.68 -4.35
N THR A 253 9.86 -4.52 -4.85
CA THR A 253 10.70 -5.64 -5.30
C THR A 253 11.71 -6.12 -4.26
N THR A 254 12.07 -5.29 -3.28
CA THR A 254 13.12 -5.61 -2.29
C THR A 254 12.56 -6.14 -0.96
N THR A 255 11.25 -6.35 -0.88
CA THR A 255 10.58 -6.82 0.34
C THR A 255 11.17 -8.15 0.78
N SER A 256 11.47 -8.24 2.08
CA SER A 256 11.94 -9.47 2.71
C SER A 256 10.95 -9.89 3.80
N PHE A 257 10.83 -11.20 4.00
CA PHE A 257 9.93 -11.83 4.97
C PHE A 257 10.74 -12.65 5.96
#